data_AF-A0A933EI89-F1
#
_entry.id   AF-A0A933EI89-F1
#
_cell.length_a   1.000
_cell.length_b   1.000
_cell.length_c   1.000
_cell.angle_alpha   90.00
_cell.angle_beta   90.00
_cell.angle_gamma   90.00
#
_symmetry.space_group_name_H-M   'P 1'
#
loop_
_entity.id
_entity.type
_entity.pdbx_description
1 polymer ?
#
loop_
_entity_poly.entity_id
_entity_poly.type
_entity_poly.pdbx_seq_one_letter_code
_entity_poly.pdbx_strand_id
1 'polypeptide(L)' 'MFLVSVREVEEAILSGGAEVIENYPEDTRSPSCLVLGLTRGGRPLHIQCTYPPNVAIITAYEPKPEEWIDWRVRKGGKP' A
#
# COMPACT_ATOMS: atom_id res chain seq x y z
N MET A 1 3.75 6.12 16.04
CA MET A 1 4.17 6.72 14.75
C MET A 1 5.50 6.11 14.40
N PHE A 2 5.51 5.02 13.64
CA PHE A 2 6.74 4.44 13.12
C PHE A 2 7.02 5.11 11.78
N LEU A 3 8.15 5.83 11.69
CA LEU A 3 8.61 6.41 10.44
C LEU A 3 8.75 5.30 9.39
N VAL A 4 8.20 5.51 8.20
CA VAL A 4 8.42 4.65 7.03
C VAL A 4 9.52 5.31 6.20
N SER A 5 10.64 4.63 6.03
CA SER A 5 11.75 5.12 5.21
C SER A 5 11.53 4.82 3.73
N VAL A 6 12.16 5.59 2.84
CA VAL A 6 12.12 5.33 1.38
C VAL A 6 12.58 3.91 1.06
N ARG A 7 13.64 3.45 1.73
CA ARG A 7 14.17 2.09 1.56
C ARG A 7 13.13 1.02 1.91
N GLU A 8 12.36 1.20 2.98
CA GLU A 8 11.31 0.24 3.34
C GLU A 8 10.17 0.22 2.31
N VAL A 9 9.83 1.38 1.73
CA VAL A 9 8.86 1.46 0.62
C VAL A 9 9.36 0.67 -0.59
N GLU A 10 10.63 0.86 -0.98
CA GLU A 10 11.25 0.13 -2.09
C GLU A 10 11.28 -1.38 -1.82
N GLU A 11 11.70 -1.79 -0.62
CA GLU A 11 11.74 -3.20 -0.23
C GLU A 11 10.35 -3.84 -0.29
N ALA A 12 9.32 -3.16 0.22
CA ALA A 12 7.97 -3.69 0.27
C ALA A 12 7.30 -3.72 -1.11
N ILE A 13 7.38 -2.64 -1.91
CA ILE A 13 6.70 -2.57 -3.20
C ILE A 13 7.34 -3.48 -4.26
N LEU A 14 8.64 -3.74 -4.15
CA LEU A 14 9.37 -4.65 -5.03
C LEU A 14 9.44 -6.09 -4.49
N SER A 15 8.80 -6.36 -3.34
CA SER A 15 8.76 -7.71 -2.78
C SER A 15 7.97 -8.65 -3.70
N GLY A 16 8.41 -9.90 -3.84
CA GLY A 16 7.74 -10.88 -4.72
C GLY A 16 6.32 -11.27 -4.26
N GLY A 17 5.94 -10.92 -3.03
CA GLY A 17 4.59 -11.07 -2.50
C GLY A 17 3.78 -9.77 -2.46
N ALA A 18 4.28 -8.70 -3.09
CA ALA A 18 3.53 -7.45 -3.20
C ALA A 18 2.27 -7.65 -4.04
N GLU A 19 1.14 -7.11 -3.59
CA GLU A 19 -0.15 -7.29 -4.23
C GLU A 19 -0.97 -6.00 -4.18
N VAL A 20 -1.71 -5.72 -5.27
CA VAL A 20 -2.71 -4.66 -5.28
C VAL A 20 -3.95 -5.16 -4.53
N ILE A 21 -4.30 -4.49 -3.43
CA ILE A 21 -5.43 -4.87 -2.57
C ILE A 21 -6.67 -3.99 -2.74
N GLU A 22 -6.51 -2.74 -3.19
CA GLU A 22 -7.62 -1.84 -3.54
C GLU A 22 -7.26 -1.07 -4.83
N ASN A 23 -8.25 -0.81 -5.69
CA ASN A 23 -8.10 0.02 -6.89
C ASN A 23 -9.01 1.25 -6.80
N TYR A 24 -8.46 2.42 -7.13
CA TYR A 24 -9.17 3.70 -7.16
C TYR A 24 -9.02 4.35 -8.55
N PRO A 25 -9.60 3.75 -9.60
CA PRO A 25 -9.50 4.29 -10.96
C PRO A 25 -10.22 5.64 -11.11
N GLU A 26 -11.20 5.92 -10.26
CA GLU A 26 -12.02 7.14 -10.31
C GLU A 26 -11.50 8.27 -9.40
N ASP A 27 -10.32 8.10 -8.78
CA ASP A 27 -9.74 9.14 -7.93
C ASP A 27 -9.53 10.44 -8.74
N THR A 28 -10.33 11.45 -8.40
CA THR A 28 -10.43 12.73 -9.15
C THR A 28 -9.10 13.45 -9.38
N ARG A 29 -8.09 13.21 -8.54
CA ARG A 29 -6.76 13.83 -8.67
C ARG A 29 -5.80 13.00 -9.51
N SER A 30 -5.82 11.68 -9.37
CA SER A 30 -4.99 10.75 -10.13
C SER A 30 -5.47 9.32 -9.84
N PRO A 31 -5.86 8.55 -10.87
CA PRO A 31 -6.14 7.13 -10.75
C PRO A 31 -5.00 6.41 -10.00
N SER A 32 -5.36 5.70 -8.93
CA SER A 32 -4.38 5.11 -8.01
C SER A 32 -4.81 3.72 -7.55
N CYS A 33 -3.91 3.03 -6.88
CA CYS A 33 -4.18 1.75 -6.23
C CYS A 33 -3.46 1.67 -4.88
N LEU A 34 -3.92 0.78 -4.01
CA LEU A 34 -3.29 0.46 -2.74
C LEU A 34 -2.57 -0.89 -2.88
N VAL A 35 -1.26 -0.89 -2.65
CA VAL A 35 -0.41 -2.08 -2.67
C VAL A 35 -0.09 -2.50 -1.23
N LEU A 36 -0.25 -3.78 -0.92
CA LEU A 36 0.33 -4.42 0.25
C LEU A 36 1.66 -5.03 -0.14
N GLY A 37 2.72 -4.72 0.61
CA GLY A 37 4.03 -5.36 0.48
C GLY A 37 4.66 -5.62 1.84
N LEU A 38 5.70 -6.45 1.88
CA LEU A 38 6.45 -6.73 3.10
C LEU A 38 7.88 -6.22 2.96
N THR A 39 8.38 -5.49 3.97
CA THR A 39 9.81 -5.15 4.04
C THR A 39 10.65 -6.43 4.19
N ARG A 40 11.97 -6.33 4.06
CA ARG A 40 12.85 -7.50 4.31
C ARG A 40 12.71 -8.07 5.72
N GLY A 41 12.30 -7.25 6.68
CA GLY A 41 12.03 -7.67 8.07
C GLY A 41 10.65 -8.27 8.29
N GLY A 42 9.84 -8.45 7.24
CA GLY A 42 8.48 -8.98 7.33
C GLY A 42 7.44 -7.97 7.83
N ARG A 43 7.79 -6.68 7.92
CA ARG A 43 6.86 -5.62 8.33
C ARG A 43 5.90 -5.32 7.17
N PRO A 44 4.57 -5.36 7.37
CA PRO A 44 3.61 -5.03 6.33
C PRO A 44 3.56 -3.53 6.08
N LEU A 45 3.52 -3.13 4.81
CA LEU A 45 3.31 -1.75 4.40
C LEU A 45 2.20 -1.66 3.37
N HIS A 46 1.33 -0.68 3.57
CA HIS A 46 0.36 -0.19 2.61
C HIS A 46 0.95 0.99 1.87
N ILE A 47 0.98 0.91 0.56
CA ILE A 47 1.61 1.89 -0.32
C ILE A 47 0.59 2.28 -1.37
N GLN A 48 0.10 3.52 -1.29
CA GLN A 48 -0.79 4.05 -2.31
C GLN A 48 0.05 4.71 -3.41
N CYS A 49 -0.18 4.32 -4.66
CA CYS A 49 0.55 4.86 -5.80
C CYS A 49 -0.31 5.00 -7.05
N THR A 50 0.11 5.86 -7.97
CA THR A 50 -0.53 6.04 -9.28
C THR A 50 -0.16 4.93 -10.26
N TYR A 51 -0.95 4.77 -11.31
CA TYR A 51 -0.70 3.76 -12.35
C TYR A 51 0.47 4.12 -13.28
N PRO A 52 1.10 3.13 -13.94
CA PRO A 52 2.05 3.34 -15.02
C PRO A 52 1.49 4.21 -16.16
N PRO A 53 2.33 4.90 -16.95
CA PRO A 53 3.80 4.84 -16.93
C PRO A 53 4.47 5.71 -15.86
N ASN A 54 3.73 6.64 -15.26
CA ASN A 54 4.26 7.56 -14.25
C ASN A 54 3.76 7.17 -12.86
N VAL A 55 4.52 6.32 -12.18
CA VAL A 55 4.21 5.87 -10.81
C VAL A 55 4.74 6.88 -9.81
N ALA A 56 3.85 7.48 -9.03
CA ALA A 56 4.15 8.33 -7.89
C ALA A 56 3.60 7.71 -6.61
N ILE A 57 4.40 7.71 -5.55
CA ILE A 57 3.95 7.29 -4.22
C ILE A 57 3.16 8.44 -3.58
N ILE A 58 1.90 8.20 -3.26
CA ILE A 58 1.01 9.18 -2.62
C ILE A 58 1.19 9.10 -1.10
N THR A 59 1.14 7.89 -0.53
CA THR A 59 1.35 7.65 0.89
C THR A 59 1.87 6.23 1.13
N ALA A 60 2.61 6.05 2.22
CA ALA A 60 3.02 4.75 2.71
C ALA A 60 2.86 4.68 4.24
N TYR A 61 2.25 3.62 4.74
CA TYR A 61 2.00 3.43 6.16
C TYR A 61 1.95 1.95 6.53
N GLU A 62 2.18 1.64 7.80
CA GLU A 62 1.95 0.30 8.34
C GLU A 62 0.47 0.14 8.69
N PRO A 63 -0.22 -0.88 8.15
CA PRO A 63 -1.64 -1.10 8.44
C PRO A 63 -1.84 -1.50 9.89
N LYS A 64 -2.96 -1.05 10.46
CA LYS A 64 -3.35 -1.40 11.82
C LYS A 64 -4.27 -2.62 11.84
N PRO A 65 -4.08 -3.58 12.77
CA PRO A 65 -4.89 -4.79 12.83
C PRO A 65 -6.35 -4.50 13.20
N GLU A 66 -6.64 -3.35 13.81
CA GLU A 66 -8.02 -2.90 14.10
C GLU A 66 -8.76 -2.51 12.81
N GLU A 67 -8.03 -2.06 11.79
CA GLU A 67 -8.57 -1.54 10.53
C GLU A 67 -8.54 -2.58 9.40
N TRP A 68 -7.72 -3.63 9.52
CA TRP A 68 -7.45 -4.60 8.46
C TRP A 68 -7.48 -6.06 8.92
N ILE A 69 -7.96 -6.96 8.05
CA ILE A 69 -7.86 -8.42 8.19
C ILE A 69 -6.69 -8.88 7.34
N ASP A 70 -5.72 -9.58 7.95
CA ASP A 70 -4.50 -10.08 7.29
C ASP A 70 -3.77 -9.04 6.45
N TRP A 71 -3.85 -7.76 6.85
CA TRP A 71 -3.30 -6.60 6.12
C TRP A 71 -3.88 -6.40 4.71
N ARG A 72 -4.95 -7.11 4.33
CA ARG A 72 -5.48 -7.11 2.95
C ARG A 72 -6.85 -6.52 2.85
N VAL A 73 -7.74 -6.91 3.77
CA VAL A 73 -9.17 -6.58 3.69
C VAL A 73 -9.50 -5.53 4.73
N ARG A 74 -9.96 -4.35 4.29
CA ARG A 74 -10.35 -3.26 5.18
C ARG A 74 -11.64 -3.59 5.92
N LYS A 75 -11.61 -3.49 7.25
CA LYS A 75 -12.78 -3.65 8.12
C LYS A 75 -13.68 -2.42 7.97
N GLY A 76 -14.72 -2.53 7.16
CA GLY A 76 -15.69 -1.45 6.93
C GLY A 76 -15.43 -0.56 5.70
N GLY A 77 -14.60 -1.03 4.75
CA GLY A 77 -14.54 -0.39 3.43
C GLY A 77 -15.91 -0.41 2.75
N LYS A 78 -16.27 0.69 2.07
CA LYS A 78 -17.39 0.66 1.11
C LYS A 78 -17.06 -0.39 0.03
N PRO A 79 -18.04 -1.21 -0.39
CA PRO A 79 -17.83 -2.15 -1.50
C PRO A 79 -17.43 -1.44 -2.79
#